data_AF-D3CZA3-F1
#
_entry.id   AF-D3CZA3-F1
#
_cell.length_a   1.000
_cell.length_b   1.000
_cell.length_c   1.000
_cell.angle_alpha   90.00
_cell.angle_beta   90.00
_cell.angle_gamma   90.00
#
_symmetry.space_group_name_H-M   'P 1'
#
loop_
_entity.id
_entity.type
_entity.pdbx_description
1 polymer ?
#
loop_
_entity_poly.entity_id
_entity_poly.type
_entity_poly.pdbx_seq_one_letter_code
_entity_poly.pdbx_strand_id
1 'polypeptide(L)'
;MLGGSFNALARSYLHRPEPDPERAADAARSALDAVGAQRTSWVADVSAQMWRQLDARWPTLDAVRELGHLVEAGRRNTLPSTDV
;
A
#
# COMPACT_ATOMS: atom_id res chain seq x y z
N MET A 1 2.13 -17.28 -2.38
CA MET A 1 2.52 -16.01 -1.72
C MET A 1 1.43 -14.98 -1.99
N LEU A 2 0.60 -14.66 -0.99
CA LEU A 2 -0.54 -13.74 -1.15
C LEU A 2 -0.12 -12.33 -1.58
N GLY A 3 0.95 -11.76 -1.00
CA GLY A 3 1.37 -10.38 -1.27
C GLY A 3 1.81 -10.11 -2.72
N GLY A 4 2.31 -11.12 -3.45
CA GLY A 4 2.64 -10.98 -4.88
C GLY A 4 1.41 -10.85 -5.78
N SER A 5 0.30 -11.48 -5.40
CA SER A 5 -0.94 -11.45 -6.19
C SER A 5 -1.66 -10.10 -6.09
N PHE A 6 -1.67 -9.48 -4.91
CA PHE A 6 -2.25 -8.14 -4.73
C PHE A 6 -1.44 -7.05 -5.45
N ASN A 7 -0.11 -7.16 -5.46
CA ASN A 7 0.73 -6.21 -6.18
C ASN A 7 0.56 -6.29 -7.69
N ALA A 8 0.40 -7.49 -8.25
CA ALA A 8 0.08 -7.65 -9.66
C ALA A 8 -1.30 -7.02 -9.98
N LEU A 9 -2.27 -7.19 -9.10
CA LEU A 9 -3.62 -6.65 -9.25
C LEU A 9 -3.63 -5.11 -9.26
N ALA A 10 -3.00 -4.47 -8.28
CA ALA A 10 -2.94 -3.01 -8.19
C ALA A 10 -2.14 -2.39 -9.33
N ARG A 11 -1.06 -3.04 -9.79
CA ARG A 11 -0.34 -2.61 -11.01
C ARG A 11 -1.21 -2.72 -12.27
N SER A 12 -2.07 -3.73 -12.34
CA SER A 12 -3.02 -3.88 -13.45
C SER A 12 -4.05 -2.75 -13.50
N TYR A 13 -4.52 -2.26 -12.34
CA TYR A 13 -5.47 -1.14 -12.28
C TYR A 13 -4.83 0.19 -12.71
N LEU A 14 -3.52 0.37 -12.47
CA LEU A 14 -2.77 1.57 -12.85
C LEU A 14 -2.36 1.62 -14.34
N HIS A 15 -2.26 0.47 -15.01
CA HIS A 15 -1.86 0.38 -16.42
C HIS A 15 -3.05 0.22 -17.39
N ARG A 16 -4.28 0.31 -16.90
CA ARG A 16 -5.47 0.33 -17.75
C ARG A 16 -5.61 1.68 -18.48
N PRO A 17 -6.27 1.69 -19.65
CA PRO A 17 -6.57 2.92 -20.39
C PRO A 17 -7.45 3.89 -19.57
N GLU A 18 -8.25 3.36 -18.65
CA GLU A 18 -8.96 4.12 -17.62
C GLU A 18 -8.48 3.64 -16.25
N PRO A 19 -7.50 4.33 -15.65
CA PRO A 19 -6.96 3.93 -14.35
C PRO A 19 -8.00 4.17 -13.25
N ASP A 20 -8.15 3.18 -12.36
CA ASP A 20 -9.02 3.25 -11.18
C ASP A 20 -8.15 3.34 -9.92
N PRO A 21 -7.76 4.56 -9.50
CA PRO A 21 -6.87 4.77 -8.37
C PRO A 21 -7.50 4.38 -7.03
N GLU A 22 -8.82 4.45 -6.90
CA GLU A 22 -9.54 4.04 -5.69
C GLU A 22 -9.47 2.53 -5.50
N ARG A 23 -9.75 1.74 -6.55
CA ARG A 23 -9.57 0.28 -6.48
C ARG A 23 -8.12 -0.14 -6.28
N ALA A 24 -7.17 0.59 -6.86
CA ALA A 24 -5.76 0.34 -6.62
C ALA A 24 -5.38 0.58 -5.14
N ALA A 25 -5.90 1.65 -4.53
CA ALA A 25 -5.70 1.94 -3.12
C ALA A 25 -6.35 0.89 -2.21
N ASP A 26 -7.58 0.47 -2.50
CA ASP A 26 -8.28 -0.57 -1.74
C ASP A 26 -7.60 -1.94 -1.83
N ALA A 27 -7.04 -2.28 -3.00
CA ALA A 27 -6.27 -3.51 -3.16
C ALA A 27 -4.98 -3.48 -2.32
N ALA A 28 -4.29 -2.34 -2.27
CA ALA A 28 -3.11 -2.16 -1.42
C ALA A 28 -3.47 -2.21 0.08
N ARG A 29 -4.60 -1.61 0.47
CA ARG A 29 -5.16 -1.71 1.84
C ARG A 29 -5.44 -3.15 2.22
N SER A 30 -6.12 -3.89 1.35
CA SER A 30 -6.42 -5.32 1.55
C SER A 30 -5.15 -6.16 1.68
N ALA A 31 -4.09 -5.82 0.96
CA ALA A 31 -2.79 -6.48 1.09
C ALA A 31 -2.13 -6.23 2.45
N LEU A 32 -2.22 -5.00 2.97
CA LEU A 32 -1.73 -4.63 4.30
C LEU A 32 -2.53 -5.31 5.41
N ASP A 33 -3.85 -5.39 5.28
CA ASP A 33 -4.71 -6.09 6.23
C ASP A 33 -4.47 -7.60 6.21
N ALA A 34 -4.26 -8.19 5.03
CA ALA A 34 -4.03 -9.62 4.87
C ALA A 34 -2.70 -10.10 5.50
N VAL A 35 -1.68 -9.24 5.59
CA VAL A 35 -0.45 -9.57 6.32
C VAL A 35 -0.55 -9.32 7.83
N GLY A 36 -1.59 -8.61 8.29
CA GLY A 36 -1.91 -8.46 9.70
C GLY A 36 -0.72 -8.01 10.57
N ALA A 37 -0.51 -8.69 11.71
CA ALA A 37 0.62 -8.44 12.61
C ALA A 37 1.96 -9.04 12.12
N GLN A 38 1.93 -10.01 11.20
CA GLN A 38 3.11 -10.50 10.49
C GLN A 38 3.43 -9.56 9.32
N ARG A 39 3.61 -8.27 9.62
CA ARG A 39 4.02 -7.27 8.64
C ARG A 39 5.40 -7.61 8.11
N THR A 40 5.45 -8.44 7.08
CA THR A 40 6.65 -8.64 6.28
C THR A 40 7.02 -7.30 5.67
N SER A 41 8.21 -6.81 5.97
CA SER A 41 8.79 -5.55 5.48
C SER A 41 8.57 -5.36 3.98
N TRP A 42 8.69 -6.43 3.19
CA TRP A 42 8.43 -6.42 1.76
C TRP A 42 6.99 -5.97 1.36
N VAL A 43 5.94 -6.35 2.09
CA VAL A 43 4.56 -5.92 1.76
C VAL A 43 4.34 -4.45 2.11
N ALA A 44 4.93 -3.98 3.20
CA ALA A 44 4.91 -2.57 3.57
C ALA A 44 5.65 -1.71 2.54
N ASP A 45 6.83 -2.15 2.09
CA ASP A 45 7.64 -1.46 1.09
C ASP A 45 6.92 -1.35 -0.27
N VAL A 46 6.28 -2.42 -0.72
CA VAL A 46 5.54 -2.35 -2.00
C VAL A 46 4.27 -1.51 -1.88
N SER A 47 3.54 -1.61 -0.76
CA SER A 47 2.38 -0.75 -0.50
C SER A 47 2.78 0.73 -0.44
N ALA A 48 3.94 1.05 0.15
CA ALA A 48 4.50 2.39 0.17
C ALA A 48 4.89 2.88 -1.23
N GLN A 49 5.43 2.01 -2.08
CA GLN A 49 5.76 2.34 -3.45
C GLN A 49 4.50 2.60 -4.29
N MET A 50 3.42 1.85 -4.05
CA MET A 50 2.13 2.09 -4.70
C MET A 50 1.48 3.38 -4.24
N TRP A 51 1.47 3.65 -2.93
CA TRP A 51 0.98 4.91 -2.39
C TRP A 51 1.71 6.11 -3.03
N ARG A 52 3.04 6.08 -3.15
CA ARG A 52 3.79 7.17 -3.81
C ARG A 52 3.39 7.39 -5.27
N GLN A 53 3.07 6.33 -6.01
CA GLN A 53 2.61 6.44 -7.39
C GLN A 53 1.19 7.01 -7.48
N LEU A 54 0.32 6.62 -6.56
CA LEU A 54 -1.04 7.13 -6.46
C LEU A 54 -1.04 8.60 -6.02
N ASP A 55 -0.28 8.95 -4.99
CA ASP A 55 -0.17 10.31 -4.45
C ASP A 55 0.41 11.29 -5.48
N ALA A 56 1.36 10.85 -6.31
CA ALA A 56 1.91 11.68 -7.38
C ALA A 56 0.91 12.07 -8.47
N ARG A 57 -0.17 11.29 -8.67
CA ARG A 57 -1.18 11.55 -9.71
C ARG A 57 -2.55 11.96 -9.17
N TRP A 58 -2.91 11.50 -7.98
CA TRP A 58 -4.22 11.68 -7.36
C TRP A 58 -4.13 11.96 -5.85
N PRO A 59 -3.39 13.00 -5.42
CA PRO A 59 -3.17 13.30 -3.99
C PRO A 59 -4.43 13.77 -3.25
N THR A 60 -5.47 14.17 -3.99
CA THR A 60 -6.73 14.67 -3.43
C THR A 60 -7.73 13.57 -3.13
N LEU A 61 -7.47 12.32 -3.54
CA LEU A 61 -8.37 11.21 -3.26
C LEU A 61 -8.22 10.73 -1.82
N ASP A 62 -9.34 10.60 -1.12
CA ASP A 62 -9.34 10.17 0.28
C ASP A 62 -8.77 8.76 0.46
N ALA A 63 -9.06 7.84 -0.47
CA ALA A 63 -8.50 6.49 -0.47
C ALA A 63 -6.96 6.48 -0.54
N VAL A 64 -6.36 7.43 -1.27
CA VAL A 64 -4.90 7.55 -1.38
C VAL A 64 -4.29 8.10 -0.09
N ARG A 65 -4.97 9.06 0.56
CA ARG A 65 -4.54 9.60 1.86
C ARG A 65 -4.63 8.56 2.96
N GLU A 66 -5.73 7.80 3.01
CA GLU A 66 -5.93 6.71 3.96
C GLU A 66 -4.85 5.63 3.81
N LEU A 67 -4.51 5.25 2.57
CA LEU A 67 -3.41 4.34 2.30
C LEU A 67 -2.08 4.88 2.84
N GLY A 68 -1.81 6.17 2.68
CA GLY A 68 -0.61 6.83 3.24
C GLY A 68 -0.53 6.72 4.76
N HIS A 69 -1.65 6.90 5.46
CA HIS A 69 -1.71 6.74 6.92
C HIS A 69 -1.40 5.29 7.35
N LEU A 70 -1.94 4.30 6.62
CA LEU A 70 -1.69 2.88 6.90
C LEU A 70 -0.24 2.48 6.63
N VAL A 71 0.35 2.98 5.54
CA VAL A 71 1.76 2.76 5.20
C VAL A 71 2.67 3.36 6.29
N GLU A 72 2.42 4.58 6.74
CA GLU A 72 3.23 5.22 7.78
C GLU A 72 3.07 4.52 9.14
N ALA A 73 1.86 4.05 9.46
CA ALA A 73 1.63 3.19 10.64
C ALA A 73 2.35 1.83 10.53
N GLY A 74 2.42 1.27 9.32
CA GLY A 74 3.21 0.08 8.99
C GLY A 74 4.69 0.31 9.25
N ARG A 75 5.25 1.39 8.70
CA ARG A 75 6.67 1.75 8.82
C ARG A 75 7.10 1.97 10.26
N ARG A 76 6.28 2.64 11.07
CA ARG A 76 6.57 2.87 12.50
C ARG A 76 6.62 1.59 13.31
N ASN A 77 5.80 0.58 12.97
CA ASN A 77 5.82 -0.73 13.62
C ASN A 77 6.94 -1.66 13.13
N THR A 78 7.59 -1.35 12.01
CA THR A 78 8.74 -2.11 11.49
C THR A 78 10.09 -1.54 11.92
N LEU A 79 10.11 -0.34 12.50
CA LEU A 79 11.31 0.14 13.18
C LEU A 79 11.55 -0.80 14.38
N PRO A 80 12.76 -1.37 14.54
CA PRO A 80 13.07 -2.01 15.81
C PRO A 80 12.86 -0.94 16.88
N SER A 81 12.08 -1.26 17.91
CA SER A 81 12.15 -0.54 19.16
C SER A 81 13.61 -0.62 19.61
N THR A 82 14.41 0.39 19.25
CA THR A 82 15.68 0.64 19.92
C THR A 82 15.31 1.17 21.29
N ASP A 83 14.97 0.22 22.18
CA ASP A 83 14.99 0.44 23.61
C ASP A 83 16.47 0.49 24.02
N VAL A 84 16.86 1.68 24.50
CA VAL A 84 18.03 2.03 25.34
C VAL A 84 19.43 1.52 24.99
#